data_AF-W1XAM1-F1
#
_entry.id   AF-W1XAM1-F1
#
_cell.length_a   1.000
_cell.length_b   1.000
_cell.length_c   1.000
_cell.angle_alpha   90.00
_cell.angle_beta   90.00
_cell.angle_gamma   90.00
#
_symmetry.space_group_name_H-M   'P 1'
#
loop_
_entity.id
_entity.type
_entity.pdbx_description
1 polymer ?
#
loop_
_entity_poly.entity_id
_entity_poly.type
_entity_poly.pdbx_seq_one_letter_code
_entity_poly.pdbx_strand_id
1 'polypeptide(L)'
;AATLQSLATFAIAFVARPIGSAVFGHFGDRVGRKATLVASLLTMGISTVVIGLLPGYATIGIFAPLLLALARFGQGLGLGGEWGGAALLATENAPPRKRALYGSFPQLGAPIGFFFANGTFLLLSWLLTDEQFMSWGWRVPFIFSAVLVIIGLYVRVSLHESPVFEKVAKAKKQVKIPLGTLLTKHVRVTILGTFIMLATYTLFYIMTVYSMTFSTAAAPVGLGLPRNEVLWMLMMAVIG
;
A
#
# COMPACT_ATOMS: atom_id res chain seq x y z
N ALA A 1 -23.37 3.78 -11.58
CA ALA A 1 -22.31 3.27 -12.47
C ALA A 1 -20.91 3.72 -12.05
N ALA A 2 -20.66 5.02 -11.85
CA ALA A 2 -19.33 5.56 -11.49
C ALA A 2 -18.75 4.98 -10.17
N THR A 3 -19.57 4.84 -9.13
CA THR A 3 -19.15 4.24 -7.85
C THR A 3 -18.73 2.78 -8.01
N LEU A 4 -19.46 2.00 -8.81
CA LEU A 4 -19.17 0.58 -9.05
C LEU A 4 -17.85 0.40 -9.84
N GLN A 5 -17.60 1.26 -10.84
CA GLN A 5 -16.35 1.27 -11.60
C GLN A 5 -15.15 1.72 -10.73
N SER A 6 -15.36 2.70 -9.85
CA SER A 6 -14.36 3.12 -8.84
C SER A 6 -14.03 1.98 -7.88
N LEU A 7 -15.04 1.28 -7.37
CA LEU A 7 -14.88 0.11 -6.49
C LEU A 7 -14.20 -1.08 -7.22
N ALA A 8 -14.53 -1.33 -8.48
CA ALA A 8 -13.87 -2.37 -9.28
C ALA A 8 -12.38 -2.07 -9.50
N THR A 9 -12.04 -0.81 -9.78
CA THR A 9 -10.64 -0.35 -9.88
C THR A 9 -9.90 -0.53 -8.56
N PHE A 10 -10.59 -0.35 -7.43
CA PHE A 10 -10.06 -0.61 -6.10
C PHE A 10 -9.84 -2.12 -5.84
N ALA A 11 -10.76 -2.97 -6.29
CA ALA A 11 -10.70 -4.43 -6.13
C ALA A 11 -9.49 -5.07 -6.84
N ILE A 12 -9.12 -4.56 -8.02
CA ILE A 12 -7.95 -5.06 -8.77
C ILE A 12 -6.67 -5.00 -7.92
N ALA A 13 -6.49 -3.93 -7.14
CA ALA A 13 -5.32 -3.79 -6.27
C ALA A 13 -5.30 -4.85 -5.15
N PHE A 14 -6.45 -5.34 -4.68
CA PHE A 14 -6.49 -6.41 -3.67
C PHE A 14 -6.12 -7.77 -4.25
N VAL A 15 -6.57 -8.08 -5.46
CA VAL A 15 -6.16 -9.31 -6.15
C VAL A 15 -4.66 -9.30 -6.44
N ALA A 16 -4.11 -8.13 -6.75
CA ALA A 16 -2.68 -7.96 -6.98
C ALA A 16 -1.82 -8.21 -5.73
N ARG A 17 -2.32 -7.95 -4.51
CA ARG A 17 -1.51 -8.10 -3.28
C ARG A 17 -1.03 -9.53 -3.01
N PRO A 18 -1.87 -10.59 -3.04
CA PRO A 18 -1.41 -11.97 -2.93
C PRO A 18 -0.42 -12.37 -4.02
N ILE A 19 -0.63 -11.88 -5.25
CA ILE A 19 0.28 -12.14 -6.37
C ILE A 19 1.63 -11.49 -6.08
N GLY A 20 1.62 -10.23 -5.65
CA GLY A 20 2.81 -9.48 -5.26
C GLY A 20 3.57 -10.15 -4.12
N SER A 21 2.87 -10.56 -3.05
CA SER A 21 3.50 -11.24 -1.91
C SER A 21 4.11 -12.59 -2.31
N ALA A 22 3.48 -13.34 -3.22
CA ALA A 22 4.04 -14.58 -3.74
C ALA A 22 5.27 -14.34 -4.62
N VAL A 23 5.19 -13.38 -5.56
CA VAL A 23 6.28 -13.03 -6.49
C VAL A 23 7.48 -12.47 -5.73
N PHE A 24 7.28 -11.39 -4.97
CA PHE A 24 8.36 -10.76 -4.20
C PHE A 24 8.83 -11.66 -3.06
N GLY A 25 7.97 -12.46 -2.44
CA GLY A 25 8.41 -13.48 -1.47
C GLY A 25 9.36 -14.49 -2.09
N HIS A 26 9.02 -15.02 -3.28
CA HIS A 26 9.87 -15.96 -4.02
C HIS A 26 11.22 -15.35 -4.42
N PHE A 27 11.22 -14.15 -5.00
CA PHE A 27 12.46 -13.48 -5.38
C PHE A 27 13.26 -13.01 -4.16
N GLY A 28 12.60 -12.69 -3.04
CA GLY A 28 13.22 -12.37 -1.77
C GLY A 28 14.06 -13.52 -1.20
N ASP A 29 13.56 -14.75 -1.34
CA ASP A 29 14.27 -15.96 -0.90
C ASP A 29 15.43 -16.33 -1.84
N ARG A 30 15.35 -15.98 -3.13
CA ARG A 30 16.27 -16.46 -4.18
C ARG A 30 17.35 -15.45 -4.58
N VAL A 31 16.98 -14.18 -4.71
CA VAL A 31 17.83 -13.09 -5.23
C VAL A 31 18.34 -12.21 -4.09
N GLY A 32 17.61 -12.12 -2.99
CA GLY A 32 17.98 -11.31 -1.82
C GLY A 32 16.85 -10.43 -1.34
N ARG A 33 16.78 -10.26 -0.01
CA ARG A 33 15.75 -9.46 0.68
C ARG A 33 15.81 -7.99 0.27
N LYS A 34 17.02 -7.43 0.19
CA LYS A 34 17.24 -6.02 -0.13
C LYS A 34 16.79 -5.68 -1.56
N ALA A 35 17.28 -6.44 -2.55
CA ALA A 35 16.95 -6.21 -3.95
C ALA A 35 15.44 -6.32 -4.21
N THR A 36 14.80 -7.30 -3.59
CA THR A 36 13.36 -7.51 -3.68
C THR A 36 12.58 -6.35 -3.08
N LEU A 37 12.97 -5.86 -1.90
CA LEU A 37 12.35 -4.69 -1.29
C LEU A 37 12.53 -3.42 -2.12
N VAL A 38 13.69 -3.23 -2.75
CA VAL A 38 13.87 -2.09 -3.66
C VAL A 38 12.92 -2.21 -4.85
N ALA A 39 12.81 -3.40 -5.45
CA ALA A 39 11.92 -3.64 -6.59
C ALA A 39 10.44 -3.43 -6.26
N SER A 40 9.96 -3.91 -5.12
CA SER A 40 8.57 -3.72 -4.70
C SER A 40 8.25 -2.27 -4.34
N LEU A 41 9.20 -1.52 -3.74
CA LEU A 41 9.05 -0.09 -3.46
C LEU A 41 8.93 0.71 -4.75
N LEU A 42 9.81 0.43 -5.72
CA LEU A 42 9.78 1.11 -7.01
C LEU A 42 8.51 0.78 -7.79
N THR A 43 8.05 -0.47 -7.76
CA THR A 43 6.80 -0.88 -8.41
C THR A 43 5.61 -0.12 -7.84
N MET A 44 5.49 -0.03 -6.51
CA MET A 44 4.44 0.73 -5.85
C MET A 44 4.57 2.24 -6.10
N GLY A 45 5.77 2.79 -5.94
CA GLY A 45 6.07 4.21 -6.03
C GLY A 45 5.84 4.77 -7.42
N ILE A 46 6.43 4.14 -8.45
CA ILE A 46 6.26 4.54 -9.85
C ILE A 46 4.79 4.47 -10.24
N SER A 47 4.08 3.40 -9.86
CA SER A 47 2.64 3.29 -10.12
C SER A 47 1.84 4.43 -9.49
N THR A 48 2.21 4.87 -8.28
CA THR A 48 1.55 5.98 -7.58
C THR A 48 1.76 7.31 -8.30
N VAL A 49 2.99 7.59 -8.74
CA VAL A 49 3.31 8.80 -9.49
C VAL A 49 2.62 8.81 -10.85
N VAL A 50 2.59 7.67 -11.55
CA VAL A 50 1.88 7.52 -12.84
C VAL A 50 0.40 7.87 -12.70
N ILE A 51 -0.26 7.50 -11.59
CA ILE A 51 -1.67 7.88 -11.34
C ILE A 51 -1.83 9.41 -11.29
N GLY A 52 -0.92 10.12 -10.64
CA GLY A 52 -0.96 11.60 -10.57
C GLY A 52 -0.72 12.27 -11.93
N LEU A 53 0.10 11.67 -12.78
CA LEU A 53 0.43 12.17 -14.11
C LEU A 53 -0.58 11.77 -15.19
N LEU A 54 -1.51 10.87 -14.90
CA LEU A 54 -2.38 10.27 -15.90
C LEU A 54 -3.35 11.28 -16.54
N PRO A 55 -3.38 11.45 -17.87
CA PRO A 55 -4.36 12.32 -18.52
C PRO A 55 -5.81 11.85 -18.29
N GLY A 56 -6.74 12.79 -18.31
CA GLY A 56 -8.16 12.48 -18.14
C GLY A 56 -8.77 11.74 -19.34
N TYR A 57 -9.99 11.22 -19.16
CA TYR A 57 -10.75 10.56 -20.22
C TYR A 57 -10.94 11.44 -21.46
N ALA A 58 -11.09 12.76 -21.28
CA ALA A 58 -11.22 13.71 -22.38
C ALA A 58 -9.98 13.74 -23.31
N THR A 59 -8.79 13.37 -22.82
CA THR A 59 -7.54 13.43 -23.59
C THR A 59 -7.19 12.10 -24.24
N ILE A 60 -7.34 10.98 -23.52
CA ILE A 60 -6.85 9.66 -23.97
C ILE A 60 -7.95 8.58 -24.00
N GLY A 61 -9.21 8.95 -23.78
CA GLY A 61 -10.37 8.06 -23.87
C GLY A 61 -10.26 6.84 -22.95
N ILE A 62 -10.58 5.67 -23.50
CA ILE A 62 -10.60 4.39 -22.78
C ILE A 62 -9.23 3.99 -22.17
N PHE A 63 -8.13 4.55 -22.67
CA PHE A 63 -6.81 4.29 -22.11
C PHE A 63 -6.64 4.88 -20.71
N ALA A 64 -7.37 5.94 -20.34
CA ALA A 64 -7.30 6.50 -18.98
C ALA A 64 -7.71 5.48 -17.91
N PRO A 65 -8.92 4.89 -17.92
CA PRO A 65 -9.29 3.89 -16.92
C PRO A 65 -8.43 2.61 -17.00
N LEU A 66 -7.96 2.21 -18.20
CA LEU A 66 -7.08 1.04 -18.35
C LEU A 66 -5.71 1.24 -17.70
N LEU A 67 -5.06 2.38 -17.95
CA LEU A 67 -3.77 2.72 -17.34
C LEU A 67 -3.92 2.94 -15.84
N LEU A 68 -5.02 3.53 -15.39
CA LEU A 68 -5.35 3.64 -13.97
C LEU A 68 -5.48 2.25 -13.32
N ALA A 69 -6.19 1.31 -13.97
CA ALA A 69 -6.32 -0.06 -13.48
C ALA A 69 -4.98 -0.78 -13.43
N LEU A 70 -4.13 -0.62 -14.45
CA LEU A 70 -2.78 -1.18 -14.47
C LEU A 70 -1.89 -0.60 -13.36
N ALA A 71 -1.92 0.72 -13.16
CA ALA A 71 -1.19 1.35 -12.08
C ALA A 71 -1.71 0.89 -10.70
N ARG A 72 -3.02 0.70 -10.53
CA ARG A 72 -3.60 0.13 -9.30
C ARG A 72 -3.18 -1.31 -9.06
N PHE A 73 -3.10 -2.11 -10.13
CA PHE A 73 -2.54 -3.45 -10.06
C PHE A 73 -1.06 -3.41 -9.63
N GLY A 74 -0.25 -2.52 -10.22
CA GLY A 74 1.14 -2.30 -9.82
C GLY A 74 1.31 -1.85 -8.37
N GLN A 75 0.47 -0.91 -7.89
CA GLN A 75 0.44 -0.52 -6.48
C GLN A 75 0.14 -1.71 -5.56
N GLY A 76 -0.83 -2.55 -5.93
CA GLY A 76 -1.17 -3.75 -5.16
C GLY A 76 -0.07 -4.80 -5.15
N LEU A 77 0.58 -5.05 -6.30
CA LEU A 77 1.74 -5.93 -6.39
C LEU A 77 2.88 -5.46 -5.49
N GLY A 78 3.26 -4.20 -5.62
CA GLY A 78 4.33 -3.60 -4.82
C GLY A 78 4.01 -3.69 -3.33
N LEU A 79 2.83 -3.24 -2.90
CA LEU A 79 2.42 -3.30 -1.49
C LEU A 79 2.46 -4.73 -0.92
N GLY A 80 2.06 -5.74 -1.71
CA GLY A 80 2.11 -7.14 -1.30
C GLY A 80 3.52 -7.64 -1.00
N GLY A 81 4.52 -7.21 -1.78
CA GLY A 81 5.92 -7.52 -1.54
C GLY A 81 6.57 -6.68 -0.44
N GLU A 82 6.23 -5.40 -0.41
CA GLU A 82 6.77 -4.39 0.51
C GLU A 82 6.53 -4.74 1.97
N TRP A 83 5.29 -5.03 2.33
CA TRP A 83 4.90 -5.23 3.73
C TRP A 83 5.55 -6.48 4.33
N GLY A 84 5.49 -7.61 3.61
CA GLY A 84 6.06 -8.88 4.07
C GLY A 84 7.58 -8.81 4.23
N GLY A 85 8.28 -8.20 3.27
CA GLY A 85 9.73 -8.04 3.35
C GLY A 85 10.17 -7.09 4.47
N ALA A 86 9.44 -5.99 4.70
CA ALA A 86 9.76 -5.03 5.77
C ALA A 86 9.54 -5.64 7.16
N ALA A 87 8.41 -6.35 7.36
CA ALA A 87 8.14 -7.06 8.61
C ALA A 87 9.19 -8.13 8.91
N LEU A 88 9.60 -8.88 7.88
CA LEU A 88 10.64 -9.89 8.03
C LEU A 88 12.00 -9.27 8.36
N LEU A 89 12.44 -8.25 7.61
CA LEU A 89 13.70 -7.56 7.90
C LEU A 89 13.70 -6.95 9.32
N ALA A 90 12.61 -6.32 9.73
CA ALA A 90 12.51 -5.72 11.05
C ALA A 90 12.62 -6.78 12.16
N THR A 91 11.98 -7.94 12.00
CA THR A 91 11.99 -9.02 12.99
C THR A 91 13.28 -9.83 13.00
N GLU A 92 13.93 -10.02 11.84
CA GLU A 92 15.22 -10.71 11.72
C GLU A 92 16.38 -9.90 12.32
N ASN A 93 16.35 -8.57 12.18
CA ASN A 93 17.36 -7.68 12.75
C ASN A 93 17.05 -7.23 14.19
N ALA A 94 15.96 -7.71 14.79
CA ALA A 94 15.56 -7.33 16.13
C ALA A 94 16.41 -8.01 17.22
N PRO A 95 16.75 -7.31 18.31
CA PRO A 95 17.38 -7.93 19.48
C PRO A 95 16.55 -9.09 20.05
N PRO A 96 17.19 -10.05 20.76
CA PRO A 96 16.48 -11.11 21.47
C PRO A 96 15.35 -10.56 22.33
N ARG A 97 14.19 -11.23 22.33
CA ARG A 97 12.94 -10.83 23.02
C ARG A 97 12.27 -9.53 22.55
N LYS A 98 12.81 -8.80 21.55
CA LYS A 98 12.20 -7.56 21.03
C LYS A 98 11.56 -7.69 19.64
N ARG A 99 11.47 -8.91 19.09
CA ARG A 99 10.93 -9.16 17.74
C ARG A 99 9.53 -8.59 17.51
N ALA A 100 8.63 -8.74 18.49
CA ALA A 100 7.26 -8.23 18.38
C ALA A 100 7.22 -6.70 18.29
N LEU A 101 8.06 -6.01 19.08
CA LEU A 101 8.17 -4.55 19.06
C LEU A 101 8.75 -4.05 17.74
N TYR A 102 9.79 -4.70 17.21
CA TYR A 102 10.37 -4.30 15.92
C TYR A 102 9.44 -4.61 14.75
N GLY A 103 8.70 -5.73 14.83
CA GLY A 103 7.69 -6.11 13.85
C GLY A 103 6.45 -5.21 13.82
N SER A 104 6.22 -4.38 14.85
CA SER A 104 5.09 -3.42 14.84
C SER A 104 5.41 -2.11 14.10
N PHE A 105 6.69 -1.73 13.95
CA PHE A 105 7.05 -0.49 13.23
C PHE A 105 6.55 -0.44 11.77
N PRO A 106 6.66 -1.51 10.97
CA PRO A 106 6.04 -1.54 9.64
C PRO A 106 4.52 -1.29 9.65
N GLN A 107 3.82 -1.68 10.73
CA GLN A 107 2.39 -1.45 10.88
C GLN A 107 2.06 0.03 11.14
N LEU A 108 2.95 0.76 11.81
CA LEU A 108 2.79 2.21 12.04
C LEU A 108 2.89 3.02 10.74
N GLY A 109 3.50 2.47 9.69
CA GLY A 109 3.60 3.14 8.39
C GLY A 109 2.23 3.47 7.77
N ALA A 110 1.24 2.58 7.93
CA ALA A 110 -0.10 2.78 7.41
C ALA A 110 -0.86 3.98 8.05
N PRO A 111 -1.00 4.07 9.39
CA PRO A 111 -1.66 5.21 10.03
C PRO A 111 -0.89 6.52 9.82
N ILE A 112 0.44 6.52 9.91
CA ILE A 112 1.25 7.72 9.67
C ILE A 112 1.06 8.21 8.23
N GLY A 113 1.15 7.32 7.24
CA GLY A 113 0.92 7.65 5.84
C GLY A 113 -0.50 8.14 5.59
N PHE A 114 -1.50 7.53 6.23
CA PHE A 114 -2.90 7.96 6.13
C PHE A 114 -3.09 9.37 6.73
N PHE A 115 -2.47 9.67 7.86
CA PHE A 115 -2.52 11.01 8.47
C PHE A 115 -1.95 12.08 7.53
N PHE A 116 -0.74 11.87 6.99
CA PHE A 116 -0.13 12.83 6.06
C PHE A 116 -0.89 12.94 4.73
N ALA A 117 -1.46 11.84 4.23
CA ALA A 117 -2.31 11.87 3.04
C ALA A 117 -3.54 12.76 3.27
N ASN A 118 -4.31 12.50 4.34
CA ASN A 118 -5.49 13.31 4.67
C ASN A 118 -5.12 14.77 4.94
N GLY A 119 -4.03 15.03 5.66
CA GLY A 119 -3.53 16.39 5.91
C GLY A 119 -3.19 17.13 4.63
N THR A 120 -2.58 16.47 3.65
CA THR A 120 -2.29 17.08 2.35
C THR A 120 -3.58 17.38 1.58
N PHE A 121 -4.54 16.45 1.57
CA PHE A 121 -5.85 16.66 0.93
C PHE A 121 -6.64 17.81 1.57
N LEU A 122 -6.59 17.91 2.89
CA LEU A 122 -7.23 18.97 3.65
C LEU A 122 -6.59 20.33 3.36
N LEU A 123 -5.24 20.41 3.40
CA LEU A 123 -4.50 21.62 3.07
C LEU A 123 -4.84 22.11 1.66
N LEU A 124 -4.84 21.22 0.67
CA LEU A 124 -5.21 21.57 -0.70
C LEU A 124 -6.67 21.99 -0.82
N SER A 125 -7.57 21.39 -0.04
CA SER A 125 -8.99 21.79 -0.02
C SER A 125 -9.24 23.17 0.62
N TRP A 126 -8.29 23.69 1.40
CA TRP A 126 -8.33 25.06 1.92
C TRP A 126 -7.69 26.08 1.00
N LEU A 127 -6.65 25.67 0.27
CA LEU A 127 -5.90 26.57 -0.61
C LEU A 127 -6.52 26.71 -2.02
N LEU A 128 -7.31 25.73 -2.45
CA LEU A 128 -7.86 25.66 -3.80
C LEU A 128 -9.39 25.74 -3.80
N THR A 129 -9.96 26.30 -4.87
CA THR A 129 -11.40 26.18 -5.13
C THR A 129 -11.75 24.75 -5.53
N ASP A 130 -13.03 24.37 -5.45
CA ASP A 130 -13.48 23.02 -5.85
C ASP A 130 -13.15 22.71 -7.31
N GLU A 131 -13.26 23.69 -8.21
CA GLU A 131 -12.92 23.55 -9.62
C GLU A 131 -11.42 23.31 -9.84
N GLN A 132 -10.56 24.06 -9.12
CA GLN A 132 -9.11 23.85 -9.15
C GLN A 132 -8.71 22.50 -8.55
N PHE A 133 -9.38 22.10 -7.46
CA PHE A 133 -9.14 20.83 -6.82
C PHE A 133 -9.48 19.65 -7.74
N MET A 134 -10.64 19.70 -8.41
CA MET A 134 -11.11 18.65 -9.32
C MET A 134 -10.33 18.60 -10.65
N SER A 135 -9.81 19.73 -11.12
CA SER A 135 -9.01 19.79 -12.34
C SER A 135 -7.60 19.24 -12.15
N TRP A 136 -6.88 19.67 -11.12
CA TRP A 136 -5.48 19.25 -10.91
C TRP A 136 -5.08 19.04 -9.45
N GLY A 137 -5.73 19.69 -8.49
CA GLY A 137 -5.32 19.65 -7.08
C GLY A 137 -5.23 18.23 -6.51
N TRP A 138 -6.18 17.35 -6.86
CA TRP A 138 -6.17 15.94 -6.42
C TRP A 138 -4.94 15.13 -6.88
N ARG A 139 -4.21 15.58 -7.91
CA ARG A 139 -3.01 14.91 -8.44
C ARG A 139 -1.77 15.18 -7.59
N VAL A 140 -1.72 16.30 -6.89
CA VAL A 140 -0.55 16.77 -6.13
C VAL A 140 -0.06 15.73 -5.12
N PRO A 141 -0.91 15.11 -4.27
CA PRO A 141 -0.44 14.13 -3.29
C PRO A 141 0.19 12.89 -3.93
N PHE A 142 -0.31 12.46 -5.10
CA PHE A 142 0.24 11.32 -5.84
C PHE A 142 1.64 11.63 -6.38
N ILE A 143 1.86 12.83 -6.93
CA ILE A 143 3.16 13.24 -7.44
C ILE A 143 4.14 13.50 -6.29
N PHE A 144 3.67 14.16 -5.21
CA PHE A 144 4.46 14.41 -4.01
C PHE A 144 4.95 13.12 -3.34
N SER A 145 4.22 12.01 -3.49
CA SER A 145 4.68 10.69 -3.03
C SER A 145 6.03 10.27 -3.62
N ALA A 146 6.45 10.82 -4.76
CA ALA A 146 7.78 10.59 -5.33
C ALA A 146 8.91 10.93 -4.35
N VAL A 147 8.74 11.98 -3.54
CA VAL A 147 9.70 12.36 -2.50
C VAL A 147 9.86 11.24 -1.48
N LEU A 148 8.74 10.67 -1.02
CA LEU A 148 8.74 9.54 -0.08
C LEU A 148 9.36 8.29 -0.70
N VAL A 149 9.12 8.04 -1.99
CA VAL A 149 9.74 6.93 -2.72
C VAL A 149 11.25 7.10 -2.82
N ILE A 150 11.74 8.31 -3.12
CA ILE A 150 13.17 8.62 -3.19
C ILE A 150 13.83 8.43 -1.82
N ILE A 151 13.22 8.97 -0.75
CA ILE A 151 13.72 8.79 0.61
C ILE A 151 13.74 7.30 0.98
N GLY A 152 12.64 6.58 0.71
CA GLY A 152 12.54 5.14 0.96
C GLY A 152 13.58 4.34 0.17
N LEU A 153 13.85 4.72 -1.08
CA LEU A 153 14.87 4.09 -1.91
C LEU A 153 16.26 4.34 -1.33
N TYR A 154 16.60 5.57 -0.97
CA TYR A 154 17.87 5.92 -0.35
C TYR A 154 18.13 5.11 0.93
N VAL A 155 17.13 5.05 1.82
CA VAL A 155 17.23 4.26 3.06
C VAL A 155 17.46 2.78 2.73
N ARG A 156 16.72 2.21 1.76
CA ARG A 156 16.84 0.79 1.41
C ARG A 156 18.15 0.42 0.74
N VAL A 157 18.65 1.29 -0.13
CA VAL A 157 19.96 1.08 -0.76
C VAL A 157 21.09 1.17 0.27
N SER A 158 20.88 1.92 1.36
CA SER A 158 21.83 2.03 2.48
C SER A 158 21.77 0.86 3.48
N LEU A 159 20.76 -0.02 3.41
CA LEU A 159 20.69 -1.21 4.25
C LEU A 159 21.72 -2.25 3.79
N HIS A 160 22.41 -2.86 4.75
CA HIS A 160 23.27 -4.02 4.52
C HIS A 160 22.39 -5.28 4.41
N GLU A 161 22.80 -6.29 3.63
CA GLU A 161 22.07 -7.55 3.59
C GLU A 161 22.07 -8.23 4.97
N SER A 162 20.99 -8.95 5.29
CA SER A 162 20.88 -9.69 6.55
C SER A 162 22.03 -10.70 6.67
N PRO A 163 22.75 -10.77 7.80
CA PRO A 163 23.81 -11.76 8.04
C PRO A 163 23.32 -13.21 7.90
N VAL A 164 22.01 -13.43 8.08
CA VAL A 164 21.34 -14.72 7.88
C VAL A 164 21.30 -15.08 6.39
N PHE A 165 21.02 -14.10 5.51
CA PHE A 165 21.01 -14.30 4.07
C PHE A 165 22.43 -14.57 3.54
N GLU A 166 23.43 -13.81 4.00
CA GLU A 166 24.84 -14.07 3.65
C GLU A 166 25.30 -15.48 4.02
N LYS A 167 24.92 -15.98 5.21
CA LYS A 167 25.26 -17.34 5.65
C LYS A 167 24.58 -18.42 4.80
N VAL A 168 23.32 -18.23 4.42
CA VAL A 168 22.57 -19.19 3.58
C VAL A 168 23.06 -19.17 2.14
N ALA A 169 23.37 -18.00 1.58
CA ALA A 169 23.95 -17.84 0.26
C ALA A 169 25.33 -18.51 0.16
N LYS A 170 26.20 -18.30 1.17
CA LYS A 170 27.51 -18.97 1.26
C LYS A 170 27.40 -20.50 1.41
N ALA A 171 26.34 -20.99 2.07
CA ALA A 171 26.12 -22.42 2.25
C ALA A 171 25.55 -23.15 1.01
N LYS A 172 25.24 -22.44 -0.10
CA LYS A 172 24.54 -22.98 -1.30
C LYS A 172 23.26 -23.77 -1.01
N LYS A 173 22.72 -23.70 0.21
CA LYS A 173 21.43 -24.27 0.58
C LYS A 173 20.33 -23.29 0.18
N GLN A 174 20.17 -23.07 -1.13
CA GLN A 174 18.96 -22.42 -1.63
C GLN A 174 17.80 -23.38 -1.39
N VAL A 175 16.98 -23.08 -0.38
CA VAL A 175 15.79 -23.88 -0.06
C VAL A 175 14.83 -23.75 -1.23
N LYS A 176 14.49 -24.88 -1.89
CA LYS A 176 13.49 -24.91 -2.97
C LYS A 176 12.15 -24.43 -2.40
N ILE A 177 11.69 -23.30 -2.95
CA ILE A 177 10.38 -22.62 -2.84
C ILE A 177 9.46 -23.14 -1.71
N PRO A 178 9.32 -22.39 -0.60
CA PRO A 178 8.43 -22.75 0.48
C PRO A 178 6.94 -22.46 0.20
N LEU A 179 6.56 -21.72 -0.86
CA LEU A 179 5.15 -21.47 -1.21
C LEU A 179 4.36 -22.77 -1.44
N GLY A 180 4.93 -23.71 -2.19
CA GLY A 180 4.32 -25.02 -2.40
C GLY A 180 4.19 -25.81 -1.10
N THR A 181 5.15 -25.66 -0.18
CA THR A 181 5.10 -26.30 1.15
C THR A 181 4.07 -25.61 2.06
N LEU A 182 3.92 -24.29 1.97
CA LEU A 182 2.93 -23.52 2.72
C LEU A 182 1.51 -23.93 2.32
N LEU A 183 1.26 -24.01 1.02
CA LEU A 183 -0.04 -24.36 0.43
C LEU A 183 -0.33 -25.87 0.42
N THR A 184 0.57 -26.72 0.88
CA THR A 184 0.34 -28.16 1.02
C THR A 184 0.41 -28.64 2.46
N LYS A 185 1.37 -28.16 3.25
CA LYS A 185 1.61 -28.59 4.64
C LYS A 185 1.06 -27.64 5.70
N HIS A 186 0.82 -26.38 5.37
CA HIS A 186 0.40 -25.35 6.34
C HIS A 186 -0.89 -24.62 5.98
N VAL A 187 -1.70 -25.19 5.06
CA VAL A 187 -2.96 -24.61 4.56
C VAL A 187 -3.87 -24.10 5.67
N ARG A 188 -4.07 -24.88 6.74
CA ARG A 188 -4.96 -24.48 7.85
C ARG A 188 -4.49 -23.19 8.52
N VAL A 189 -3.18 -23.07 8.78
CA VAL A 189 -2.60 -21.87 9.40
C VAL A 189 -2.63 -20.70 8.42
N THR A 190 -2.35 -20.94 7.14
CA THR A 190 -2.42 -19.92 6.08
C THR A 190 -3.84 -19.37 5.91
N ILE A 191 -4.86 -20.24 5.87
CA ILE A 191 -6.27 -19.82 5.76
C ILE A 191 -6.67 -19.03 7.00
N LEU A 192 -6.41 -19.54 8.21
CA LEU A 192 -6.75 -18.83 9.45
C LEU A 192 -6.08 -17.45 9.52
N GLY A 193 -4.78 -17.37 9.23
CA GLY A 193 -4.06 -16.09 9.19
C GLY A 193 -4.61 -15.12 8.14
N THR A 194 -5.01 -15.63 6.98
CA THR A 194 -5.64 -14.84 5.92
C THR A 194 -6.99 -14.27 6.37
N PHE A 195 -7.84 -15.07 7.02
CA PHE A 195 -9.15 -14.61 7.52
C PHE A 195 -9.02 -13.63 8.68
N ILE A 196 -8.05 -13.80 9.57
CA ILE A 196 -7.74 -12.84 10.63
C ILE A 196 -7.37 -11.48 10.01
N MET A 197 -6.46 -11.48 9.03
CA MET A 197 -6.09 -10.24 8.33
C MET A 197 -7.22 -9.65 7.49
N LEU A 198 -8.07 -10.49 6.90
CA LEU A 198 -9.25 -10.05 6.15
C LEU A 198 -10.19 -9.25 7.06
N ALA A 199 -10.43 -9.71 8.28
CA ALA A 199 -11.23 -8.97 9.26
C ALA A 199 -10.60 -7.61 9.58
N THR A 200 -9.29 -7.56 9.86
CA THR A 200 -8.56 -6.31 10.16
C THR A 200 -8.62 -5.32 8.99
N TYR A 201 -8.35 -5.77 7.77
CA TYR A 201 -8.41 -4.90 6.59
C TYR A 201 -9.83 -4.44 6.27
N THR A 202 -10.83 -5.32 6.45
CA THR A 202 -12.24 -4.94 6.24
C THR A 202 -12.64 -3.82 7.19
N LEU A 203 -12.31 -3.93 8.48
CA LEU A 203 -12.55 -2.86 9.45
C LEU A 203 -11.83 -1.57 9.06
N PHE A 204 -10.55 -1.66 8.69
CA PHE A 204 -9.78 -0.51 8.25
C PHE A 204 -10.42 0.21 7.06
N TYR A 205 -10.86 -0.52 6.02
CA TYR A 205 -11.48 0.09 4.84
C TYR A 205 -12.90 0.59 5.08
N ILE A 206 -13.66 -0.05 5.95
CA ILE A 206 -14.96 0.47 6.42
C ILE A 206 -14.74 1.83 7.11
N MET A 207 -13.78 1.91 8.02
CA MET A 207 -13.52 3.14 8.77
C MET A 207 -12.94 4.27 7.92
N THR A 208 -12.09 3.95 6.93
CA THR A 208 -11.35 4.98 6.17
C THR A 208 -12.00 5.37 4.85
N VAL A 209 -12.48 4.40 4.07
CA VAL A 209 -13.00 4.65 2.71
C VAL A 209 -14.53 4.75 2.73
N TYR A 210 -15.20 3.81 3.39
CA TYR A 210 -16.66 3.82 3.45
C TYR A 210 -17.17 5.01 4.26
N SER A 211 -16.63 5.26 5.46
CA SER A 211 -17.00 6.43 6.26
C SER A 211 -16.83 7.74 5.49
N MET A 212 -15.73 7.90 4.74
CA MET A 212 -15.50 9.09 3.91
C MET A 212 -16.57 9.23 2.82
N THR A 213 -16.83 8.14 2.10
CA THR A 213 -17.79 8.13 0.98
C THR A 213 -19.22 8.35 1.44
N PHE A 214 -19.63 7.70 2.54
CA PHE A 214 -20.98 7.80 3.09
C PHE A 214 -21.23 9.17 3.76
N SER A 215 -20.24 9.69 4.48
CA SER A 215 -20.38 10.99 5.15
C SER A 215 -20.51 12.15 4.17
N THR A 216 -19.79 12.10 3.04
CA THR A 216 -19.80 13.17 2.03
C THR A 216 -20.89 13.01 0.96
N ALA A 217 -21.50 11.83 0.83
CA ALA A 217 -22.60 11.62 -0.10
C ALA A 217 -23.86 12.42 0.30
N ALA A 218 -24.55 12.99 -0.69
CA ALA A 218 -25.76 13.78 -0.47
C ALA A 218 -26.92 12.94 0.10
N ALA A 219 -27.74 13.55 0.96
CA ALA A 219 -28.98 12.96 1.45
C ALA A 219 -29.94 12.63 0.28
N PRO A 220 -30.71 11.51 0.34
CA PRO A 220 -30.87 10.58 1.45
C PRO A 220 -29.85 9.41 1.48
N VAL A 221 -28.89 9.40 0.55
CA VAL A 221 -27.96 8.26 0.37
C VAL A 221 -26.77 8.32 1.35
N GLY A 222 -26.49 9.50 1.91
CA GLY A 222 -25.45 9.74 2.90
C GLY A 222 -25.77 10.93 3.82
N LEU A 223 -24.76 11.41 4.55
CA LEU A 223 -24.92 12.45 5.58
C LEU A 223 -24.81 13.90 5.04
N GLY A 224 -24.31 14.09 3.82
CA GLY A 224 -24.14 15.41 3.22
C GLY A 224 -23.12 16.32 3.93
N LEU A 225 -22.20 15.74 4.72
CA LEU A 225 -21.20 16.50 5.46
C LEU A 225 -20.13 17.09 4.53
N PRO A 226 -19.61 18.30 4.83
CA PRO A 226 -18.50 18.88 4.09
C PRO A 226 -17.27 17.98 4.12
N ARG A 227 -16.59 17.82 2.97
CA ARG A 227 -15.37 17.02 2.83
C ARG A 227 -14.32 17.33 3.90
N ASN A 228 -14.14 18.61 4.21
CA ASN A 228 -13.11 19.09 5.15
C ASN A 228 -13.39 18.65 6.58
N GLU A 229 -14.66 18.61 7.02
CA GLU A 229 -15.02 18.14 8.36
C GLU A 229 -14.71 16.65 8.52
N VAL A 230 -15.05 15.85 7.51
CA VAL A 230 -14.80 14.41 7.51
C VAL A 230 -13.29 14.11 7.49
N LEU A 231 -12.51 14.85 6.71
CA LEU A 231 -11.04 14.72 6.70
C LEU A 231 -10.43 15.02 8.09
N TRP A 232 -10.92 16.06 8.77
CA TRP A 232 -10.50 16.38 10.13
C TRP A 232 -10.82 15.27 11.12
N MET A 233 -12.04 14.73 11.07
CA MET A 233 -12.47 13.62 11.93
C MET A 233 -11.58 12.39 11.73
N LEU A 234 -11.27 12.04 10.47
CA LEU A 234 -10.40 10.92 10.13
C LEU A 234 -8.96 11.12 10.62
N MET A 235 -8.43 12.33 10.58
CA MET A 235 -7.10 12.64 11.12
C MET A 235 -7.06 12.49 12.64
N MET A 236 -8.07 12.98 13.35
CA MET A 236 -8.16 12.85 14.80
C MET A 236 -8.31 11.40 15.25
N ALA A 237 -9.08 10.60 14.51
CA ALA A 237 -9.28 9.18 14.78
C ALA A 237 -8.00 8.32 14.64
N VAL A 238 -6.94 8.84 14.00
CA VAL A 238 -5.65 8.16 13.88
C VAL A 238 -4.75 8.44 15.09
N ILE A 239 -4.99 9.55 15.82
CA ILE A 239 -4.19 9.99 16.96
C ILE A 239 -4.66 9.35 18.27
N GLY A 240 -5.97 9.15 18.43
CA GLY A 240 -6.59 8.53 19.62
C GLY A 240 -6.76 7.03 19.51
#